data_AF-A0A427A0L8-F1
#
_entry.id   AF-A0A427A0L8-F1
#
_cell.length_a   1.000
_cell.length_b   1.000
_cell.length_c   1.000
_cell.angle_alpha   90.00
_cell.angle_beta   90.00
_cell.angle_gamma   90.00
#
_symmetry.space_group_name_H-M   'P 1'
#
loop_
_entity.id
_entity.type
_entity.pdbx_description
1 polymer ?
#
loop_
_entity_poly.entity_id
_entity_poly.type
_entity_poly.pdbx_seq_one_letter_code
_entity_poly.pdbx_strand_id
1 'polypeptide(L)'
;MQSITTSGTKKNELIFGVTAGIGLTANPVVNLSGVVGTNTYAVGADVSFDTATGNFIKCNGGLNVINADLIASLTVNDKGDSVTAAYYHLVSPLSTAVGAELTHCFSSNENTMTFGTQHALDPLTNVKARFNNYGKASALIQHEWRPKSYVTISGEVDTKAIEKSAKVGLALVLRP
;
A
#
# COMPACT_ATOMS: atom_id res chain seq x y z
N MET A 1 -1.01 -1.19 -1.07
CA MET A 1 -1.85 -1.65 0.05
C MET A 1 -3.31 -1.64 -0.40
N GLN A 2 -3.86 -2.77 -0.84
CA GLN A 2 -5.32 -2.87 -0.97
C GLN A 2 -5.87 -2.97 0.45
N SER A 3 -6.58 -1.93 0.89
CA SER A 3 -7.28 -1.90 2.16
C SER A 3 -8.46 -2.87 2.06
N ILE A 4 -8.41 -3.97 2.82
CA ILE A 4 -9.61 -4.73 3.15
C ILE A 4 -10.34 -3.88 4.20
N THR A 5 -11.33 -3.11 3.76
CA THR A 5 -12.23 -2.37 4.64
C THR A 5 -13.40 -3.27 5.01
N THR A 6 -13.60 -3.52 6.29
CA THR A 6 -14.88 -4.06 6.78
C THR A 6 -15.42 -3.15 7.87
N SER A 7 -16.60 -2.60 7.61
CA SER A 7 -17.45 -1.88 8.56
C SER A 7 -18.22 -2.92 9.40
N GLY A 8 -18.18 -2.80 10.73
CA GLY A 8 -19.10 -3.54 11.59
C GLY A 8 -18.44 -4.14 12.83
N THR A 9 -18.79 -3.57 13.98
CA THR A 9 -18.49 -4.01 15.34
C THR A 9 -19.05 -5.42 15.62
N LYS A 10 -18.32 -6.50 15.31
CA LYS A 10 -18.54 -7.84 15.91
C LYS A 10 -17.24 -8.62 16.11
N LYS A 11 -17.24 -9.38 17.20
CA LYS A 11 -16.14 -10.12 17.84
C LYS A 11 -15.58 -11.21 16.90
N ASN A 12 -14.29 -11.14 16.59
CA ASN A 12 -13.46 -12.18 15.95
C ASN A 12 -14.05 -12.87 14.71
N GLU A 13 -14.46 -12.12 13.70
CA GLU A 13 -14.79 -12.72 12.40
C GLU A 13 -13.51 -13.23 11.71
N LEU A 14 -13.57 -14.46 11.21
CA LEU A 14 -12.53 -15.04 10.37
C LEU A 14 -12.74 -14.55 8.93
N ILE A 15 -11.70 -13.94 8.38
CA ILE A 15 -11.63 -13.46 7.01
C ILE A 15 -10.90 -14.50 6.19
N PHE A 16 -11.53 -14.96 5.11
CA PHE A 16 -10.90 -15.80 4.10
C PHE A 16 -11.16 -15.18 2.73
N GLY A 17 -10.12 -15.04 1.92
CA GLY A 17 -10.23 -14.55 0.55
C GLY A 17 -9.32 -15.36 -0.35
N VAL A 18 -9.84 -15.80 -1.49
CA VAL A 18 -9.05 -16.50 -2.52
C VAL A 18 -9.35 -15.83 -3.85
N THR A 19 -8.30 -15.51 -4.60
CA THR A 19 -8.41 -15.00 -5.96
C THR A 19 -7.57 -15.85 -6.88
N ALA A 20 -8.14 -16.25 -8.01
CA ALA A 20 -7.44 -16.95 -9.07
C ALA A 20 -7.68 -16.21 -10.38
N GLY A 21 -6.63 -16.08 -11.20
CA GLY A 21 -6.71 -15.44 -12.51
C GLY A 21 -5.77 -16.11 -13.51
N ILE A 22 -6.16 -16.17 -14.78
CA ILE A 22 -5.35 -16.73 -15.85
C ILE A 22 -5.21 -15.67 -16.94
N GLY A 23 -3.97 -15.32 -17.27
CA GLY A 23 -3.64 -14.45 -18.39
C GLY A 23 -3.78 -15.19 -19.71
N LEU A 24 -4.60 -14.66 -20.62
CA LEU A 24 -4.83 -15.23 -21.95
C LEU A 24 -3.87 -14.64 -22.98
N THR A 25 -2.57 -14.70 -22.69
CA THR A 25 -1.48 -14.26 -23.57
C THR A 25 -0.82 -15.46 -24.26
N ALA A 26 0.02 -15.22 -25.27
CA ALA A 26 0.77 -16.27 -25.97
C ALA A 26 1.60 -17.16 -25.02
N ASN A 27 2.04 -16.59 -23.89
CA ASN A 27 2.55 -17.33 -22.72
C ASN A 27 1.56 -17.13 -21.57
N PRO A 28 0.70 -18.11 -21.25
CA PRO A 28 -0.32 -17.94 -20.22
C PRO A 28 0.30 -17.88 -18.82
N VAL A 29 -0.10 -16.87 -18.04
CA VAL A 29 0.34 -16.70 -16.65
C VAL A 29 -0.82 -16.93 -15.70
N VAL A 30 -0.67 -17.88 -14.77
CA VAL A 30 -1.65 -18.16 -13.73
C VAL A 30 -1.27 -17.39 -12.47
N ASN A 31 -2.21 -16.66 -11.89
CA ASN A 31 -2.05 -15.93 -10.64
C ASN A 31 -3.00 -16.52 -9.60
N LEU A 32 -2.48 -16.84 -8.43
CA LEU A 32 -3.22 -17.40 -7.31
C LEU A 32 -2.85 -16.62 -6.05
N SER A 33 -3.84 -16.04 -5.38
CA SER A 33 -3.65 -15.40 -4.10
C SER A 33 -4.67 -15.86 -3.08
N GLY A 34 -4.24 -15.92 -1.83
CA GLY A 34 -5.05 -16.34 -0.70
C GLY A 34 -4.73 -15.51 0.53
N VAL A 35 -5.75 -15.16 1.31
CA VAL A 35 -5.62 -14.51 2.60
C VAL A 35 -6.51 -15.21 3.62
N VAL A 36 -5.98 -15.42 4.81
CA VAL A 36 -6.68 -15.92 5.99
C VAL A 36 -6.34 -15.03 7.16
N GLY A 37 -7.34 -14.61 7.93
CA GLY A 37 -7.10 -13.74 9.06
C GLY A 37 -8.31 -13.54 9.95
N THR A 38 -8.16 -12.63 10.88
CA THR A 38 -9.16 -12.08 11.77
C THR A 38 -9.06 -10.55 11.73
N ASN A 39 -9.89 -9.88 12.52
CA ASN A 39 -9.81 -8.44 12.71
C ASN A 39 -8.49 -7.96 13.37
N THR A 40 -7.63 -8.87 13.83
CA THR A 40 -6.36 -8.53 14.51
C THR A 40 -5.11 -9.11 13.84
N TYR A 41 -5.22 -10.20 13.09
CA TYR A 41 -4.08 -10.83 12.42
C TYR A 41 -4.52 -11.33 11.05
N ALA A 42 -3.75 -11.07 10.00
CA ALA A 42 -4.03 -11.63 8.68
C ALA A 42 -2.74 -12.11 8.01
N VAL A 43 -2.77 -13.30 7.45
CA VAL A 43 -1.68 -13.88 6.67
C VAL A 43 -2.17 -14.11 5.26
N GLY A 44 -1.36 -13.76 4.27
CA GLY A 44 -1.68 -14.01 2.88
C GLY A 44 -0.47 -14.39 2.06
N ALA A 45 -0.72 -15.04 0.94
CA ALA A 45 0.29 -15.37 -0.06
C ALA A 45 -0.27 -15.07 -1.46
N ASP A 46 0.62 -14.68 -2.36
CA ASP A 46 0.33 -14.39 -3.76
C ASP A 46 1.42 -15.03 -4.62
N VAL A 47 1.02 -15.89 -5.54
CA VAL A 47 1.93 -16.67 -6.37
C VAL A 47 1.51 -16.54 -7.84
N SER A 48 2.48 -16.30 -8.71
CA SER A 48 2.29 -16.29 -10.16
C SER A 48 3.14 -17.38 -10.79
N PHE A 49 2.55 -18.14 -11.70
CA PHE A 49 3.17 -19.25 -12.43
C PHE A 49 3.09 -19.00 -13.94
N ASP A 50 4.23 -19.09 -14.61
CA ASP A 50 4.29 -19.05 -16.07
C ASP A 50 4.18 -20.47 -16.63
N THR A 51 3.11 -20.72 -17.38
CA THR A 51 2.85 -22.04 -17.96
C THR A 51 3.74 -22.36 -19.15
N ALA A 52 4.33 -21.36 -19.81
CA ALA A 52 5.22 -21.57 -20.94
C ALA A 52 6.62 -22.05 -20.50
N THR A 53 7.14 -21.48 -19.42
CA THR A 53 8.47 -21.85 -18.87
C THR A 53 8.39 -22.89 -17.75
N GLY A 54 7.19 -23.16 -17.23
CA GLY A 54 6.99 -24.06 -16.09
C GLY A 54 7.56 -23.52 -14.77
N ASN A 55 7.82 -22.21 -14.68
CA ASN A 55 8.49 -21.59 -13.55
C ASN A 55 7.55 -20.66 -12.77
N PHE A 56 7.76 -20.57 -11.46
CA PHE A 56 7.14 -19.53 -10.65
C PHE A 56 7.81 -18.20 -10.99
N ILE A 57 7.02 -17.20 -11.38
CA ILE A 57 7.53 -15.85 -11.69
C ILE A 57 7.49 -14.97 -10.45
N LYS A 58 6.49 -15.18 -9.59
CA LYS A 58 6.25 -14.37 -8.40
C LYS A 58 5.83 -15.27 -7.25
N CYS A 59 6.36 -15.01 -6.07
CA CYS A 59 5.93 -15.64 -4.83
C CYS A 59 6.12 -14.62 -3.71
N ASN A 60 5.00 -14.13 -3.22
CA ASN A 60 4.92 -13.12 -2.18
C ASN A 60 4.15 -13.69 -1.00
N GLY A 61 4.55 -13.32 0.21
CA GLY A 61 3.88 -13.69 1.44
C GLY A 61 3.81 -12.50 2.36
N GLY A 62 2.75 -12.36 3.13
CA GLY A 62 2.58 -11.23 4.04
C GLY A 62 1.84 -11.62 5.31
N LEU A 63 2.21 -10.95 6.39
CA LEU A 63 1.56 -10.97 7.69
C LEU A 63 1.19 -9.53 8.05
N ASN A 64 -0.03 -9.33 8.50
CA ASN A 64 -0.53 -8.09 9.06
C ASN A 64 -0.96 -8.33 10.51
N VAL A 65 -0.62 -7.38 11.38
CA VAL A 65 -1.09 -7.28 12.75
C VAL A 65 -1.83 -5.96 12.87
N ILE A 66 -3.12 -6.04 13.15
CA ILE A 66 -4.04 -4.91 13.24
C ILE A 66 -4.44 -4.77 14.71
N ASN A 67 -4.12 -3.62 15.28
CA ASN A 67 -4.62 -3.16 16.58
C ASN A 67 -5.51 -1.94 16.36
N ALA A 68 -6.23 -1.51 17.39
CA ALA A 68 -7.19 -0.40 17.29
C ALA A 68 -6.56 0.90 16.72
N ASP A 69 -5.33 1.22 17.14
CA ASP A 69 -4.65 2.46 16.76
C ASP A 69 -3.35 2.23 15.97
N LEU A 70 -3.06 0.98 15.60
CA LEU A 70 -1.75 0.60 15.07
C LEU A 70 -1.85 -0.60 14.14
N ILE A 71 -1.24 -0.49 12.97
CA ILE A 71 -1.15 -1.56 11.99
C ILE A 71 0.33 -1.81 11.70
N ALA A 72 0.79 -3.02 11.95
CA ALA A 72 2.11 -3.48 11.54
C ALA A 72 1.95 -4.53 10.44
N SER A 73 2.77 -4.45 9.41
CA SER A 73 2.76 -5.39 8.30
C SER A 73 4.16 -5.83 7.98
N LEU A 74 4.34 -7.12 7.71
CA LEU A 74 5.58 -7.68 7.20
C LEU A 74 5.26 -8.43 5.92
N THR A 75 5.90 -8.06 4.82
CA THR A 75 5.70 -8.68 3.52
C THR A 75 7.04 -9.10 2.94
N VAL A 76 7.08 -10.28 2.35
CA VAL A 76 8.19 -10.83 1.59
C VAL A 76 7.73 -10.86 0.14
N ASN A 77 8.52 -10.31 -0.76
CA ASN A 77 8.23 -10.17 -2.18
C ASN A 77 9.32 -10.83 -3.02
N ASP A 78 9.02 -11.02 -4.31
CA ASP A 78 10.00 -11.40 -5.33
C ASP A 78 10.74 -12.69 -4.98
N LYS A 79 9.99 -13.72 -4.55
CA LYS A 79 10.52 -15.03 -4.15
C LYS A 79 11.46 -15.00 -2.94
N GLY A 80 11.31 -14.00 -2.07
CA GLY A 80 12.18 -13.85 -0.90
C GLY A 80 13.27 -12.82 -1.06
N ASP A 81 13.37 -12.17 -2.23
CA ASP A 81 14.42 -11.19 -2.47
C ASP A 81 14.20 -9.88 -1.70
N SER A 82 12.95 -9.43 -1.56
CA SER A 82 12.65 -8.15 -0.91
C SER A 82 11.75 -8.33 0.30
N VAL A 83 12.15 -7.79 1.45
CA VAL A 83 11.36 -7.81 2.69
C VAL A 83 10.96 -6.39 3.06
N THR A 84 9.65 -6.16 3.15
CA THR A 84 9.04 -4.90 3.52
C THR A 84 8.37 -5.01 4.88
N ALA A 85 8.87 -4.27 5.86
CA ALA A 85 8.20 -4.02 7.12
C ALA A 85 7.54 -2.65 7.07
N ALA A 86 6.24 -2.56 7.33
CA ALA A 86 5.54 -1.29 7.47
C ALA A 86 4.89 -1.19 8.83
N TYR A 87 4.86 0.03 9.35
CA TYR A 87 4.30 0.39 10.63
C TYR A 87 3.46 1.64 10.43
N TYR A 88 2.21 1.57 10.84
CA TYR A 88 1.26 2.65 10.71
C TYR A 88 0.59 2.88 12.06
N HIS A 89 0.55 4.13 12.49
CA HIS A 89 0.00 4.53 13.78
C HIS A 89 -0.99 5.68 13.62
N LEU A 90 -2.18 5.48 14.15
CA LEU A 90 -3.29 6.42 14.13
C LEU A 90 -3.22 7.24 15.43
N VAL A 91 -2.69 8.46 15.34
CA VAL A 91 -2.56 9.37 16.49
C VAL A 91 -3.92 9.96 16.87
N SER A 92 -4.75 10.25 15.88
CA SER A 92 -6.10 10.73 16.08
C SER A 92 -7.01 10.14 15.00
N PRO A 93 -8.03 9.35 15.36
CA PRO A 93 -8.85 8.61 14.42
C PRO A 93 -9.50 9.44 13.30
N LEU A 94 -9.67 10.74 13.54
CA LEU A 94 -10.34 11.66 12.63
C LEU A 94 -9.39 12.66 11.96
N SER A 95 -8.13 12.74 12.41
CA SER A 95 -7.29 13.90 12.08
C SER A 95 -5.88 13.57 11.67
N THR A 96 -5.18 12.60 12.28
CA THR A 96 -3.75 12.43 12.01
C THR A 96 -3.35 10.98 12.08
N ALA A 97 -2.60 10.54 11.08
CA ALA A 97 -1.90 9.27 11.14
C ALA A 97 -0.49 9.41 10.58
N VAL A 98 0.42 8.62 11.14
CA VAL A 98 1.81 8.56 10.72
C VAL A 98 2.15 7.13 10.39
N GLY A 99 3.11 6.95 9.49
CA GLY A 99 3.58 5.63 9.14
C GLY A 99 5.03 5.65 8.70
N ALA A 100 5.67 4.51 8.82
CA ALA A 100 6.99 4.24 8.30
C ALA A 100 6.97 2.90 7.57
N GLU A 101 7.76 2.80 6.52
CA GLU A 101 7.93 1.58 5.73
C GLU A 101 9.43 1.41 5.49
N LEU A 102 9.95 0.23 5.78
CA LEU A 102 11.31 -0.19 5.55
C LEU A 102 11.30 -1.39 4.63
N THR A 103 11.91 -1.27 3.46
CA THR A 103 12.11 -2.37 2.52
C THR A 103 13.60 -2.66 2.40
N HIS A 104 13.99 -3.91 2.66
CA HIS A 104 15.33 -4.43 2.43
C HIS A 104 15.31 -5.37 1.22
N CYS A 105 16.17 -5.10 0.25
CA CYS A 105 16.39 -5.97 -0.91
C CYS A 105 17.67 -6.78 -0.70
N PHE A 106 17.58 -8.10 -0.61
CA PHE A 106 18.73 -8.98 -0.41
C PHE A 106 19.66 -9.01 -1.63
N SER A 107 19.13 -9.02 -2.85
CA SER A 107 19.94 -9.07 -4.08
C SER A 107 20.79 -7.82 -4.31
N SER A 108 20.27 -6.63 -4.00
CA SER A 108 21.02 -5.37 -4.18
C SER A 108 21.69 -4.90 -2.88
N ASN A 109 21.42 -5.56 -1.76
CA ASN A 109 21.81 -5.12 -0.41
C ASN A 109 21.35 -3.69 -0.07
N GLU A 110 20.29 -3.22 -0.72
CA GLU A 110 19.79 -1.86 -0.55
C GLU A 110 18.68 -1.80 0.50
N ASN A 111 18.64 -0.68 1.22
CA ASN A 111 17.63 -0.39 2.24
C ASN A 111 16.85 0.86 1.83
N THR A 112 15.56 0.70 1.58
CA THR A 112 14.63 1.81 1.33
C THR A 112 13.81 2.07 2.57
N MET A 113 13.97 3.26 3.15
CA MET A 113 13.17 3.70 4.29
C MET A 113 12.30 4.87 3.88
N THR A 114 11.00 4.73 4.11
CA THR A 114 9.98 5.69 3.74
C THR A 114 9.19 6.08 4.98
N PHE A 115 8.99 7.38 5.17
CA PHE A 115 8.16 7.93 6.23
C PHE A 115 6.97 8.64 5.60
N GLY A 116 5.80 8.50 6.20
CA GLY A 116 4.57 9.08 5.73
C GLY A 116 3.79 9.71 6.88
N THR A 117 3.10 10.79 6.57
CA THR A 117 2.12 11.40 7.45
C THR A 117 0.88 11.72 6.64
N GLN A 118 -0.26 11.60 7.28
CA GLN A 118 -1.51 12.11 6.78
C GLN A 118 -2.18 12.94 7.87
N HIS A 119 -2.77 14.04 7.44
CA HIS A 119 -3.45 14.96 8.32
C HIS A 119 -4.71 15.49 7.64
N ALA A 120 -5.86 15.36 8.30
CA ALA A 120 -7.08 16.03 7.90
C ALA A 120 -7.05 17.45 8.48
N LEU A 121 -6.96 18.44 7.60
CA LEU A 121 -7.04 19.85 7.98
C LEU A 121 -8.46 20.22 8.39
N ASP A 122 -9.43 19.69 7.65
CA ASP A 122 -10.87 19.89 7.84
C ASP A 122 -11.62 18.59 7.48
N PRO A 123 -12.90 18.43 7.85
CA PRO A 123 -13.71 17.28 7.43
C PRO A 123 -13.76 17.07 5.91
N LEU A 124 -13.46 18.12 5.13
CA LEU A 124 -13.46 18.12 3.67
C LEU A 124 -12.05 18.07 3.06
N THR A 125 -10.97 18.27 3.84
CA THR A 125 -9.61 18.42 3.29
C THR A 125 -8.63 17.48 3.99
N ASN A 126 -8.02 16.58 3.23
CA ASN A 126 -6.97 15.69 3.69
C ASN A 126 -5.64 15.98 2.98
N VAL A 127 -4.56 15.99 3.74
CA VAL A 127 -3.20 16.17 3.24
C VAL A 127 -2.39 14.94 3.59
N LYS A 128 -1.59 14.46 2.66
CA LYS A 128 -0.68 13.33 2.82
C LYS A 128 0.69 13.75 2.35
N ALA A 129 1.71 13.48 3.15
CA ALA A 129 3.09 13.70 2.78
C ALA A 129 3.86 12.39 2.98
N ARG A 130 4.82 12.14 2.10
CA ARG A 130 5.66 10.95 2.13
C ARG A 130 7.08 11.34 1.75
N PHE A 131 8.06 10.85 2.48
CA PHE A 131 9.47 11.07 2.24
C PHE A 131 10.22 9.75 2.24
N ASN A 132 11.23 9.63 1.38
CA ASN A 132 12.05 8.42 1.25
C ASN A 132 13.55 8.78 1.37
N ASN A 133 14.36 7.91 1.98
CA ASN A 133 15.82 8.05 2.12
C ASN A 133 16.60 8.23 0.80
N TYR A 134 16.00 7.89 -0.35
CA TYR A 134 16.54 8.20 -1.67
C TYR A 134 16.33 9.67 -2.10
N GLY A 135 15.78 10.53 -1.23
CA GLY A 135 15.55 11.95 -1.52
C GLY A 135 14.26 12.22 -2.28
N LYS A 136 13.33 11.27 -2.33
CA LYS A 136 12.02 11.48 -2.95
C LYS A 136 11.03 11.98 -1.92
N ALA A 137 10.54 13.21 -2.12
CA ALA A 137 9.47 13.79 -1.34
C ALA A 137 8.20 13.85 -2.19
N SER A 138 7.10 13.34 -1.68
CA SER A 138 5.79 13.40 -2.31
C SER A 138 4.78 14.06 -1.37
N ALA A 139 3.91 14.89 -1.91
CA ALA A 139 2.80 15.48 -1.19
C ALA A 139 1.50 15.32 -2.00
N LEU A 140 0.39 15.18 -1.31
CA LEU A 140 -0.93 15.07 -1.90
C LEU A 140 -1.91 15.83 -1.02
N ILE A 141 -2.75 16.64 -1.66
CA ILE A 141 -3.90 17.28 -1.03
C ILE A 141 -5.17 16.81 -1.75
N GLN A 142 -6.13 16.36 -0.97
CA GLN A 142 -7.45 15.97 -1.44
C GLN A 142 -8.48 16.87 -0.76
N HIS A 143 -9.32 17.51 -1.56
CA HIS A 143 -10.36 18.42 -1.10
C HIS A 143 -11.73 18.01 -1.66
N GLU A 144 -12.70 17.86 -0.78
CA GLU A 144 -14.10 17.60 -1.10
C GLU A 144 -14.81 18.94 -1.33
N TRP A 145 -14.97 19.32 -2.61
CA TRP A 145 -15.62 20.56 -3.00
C TRP A 145 -17.16 20.47 -3.08
N ARG A 146 -17.69 19.25 -3.23
CA ARG A 146 -19.12 18.92 -3.20
C ARG A 146 -19.31 17.54 -2.57
N PRO A 147 -20.48 17.23 -1.98
CA PRO A 147 -20.73 15.94 -1.35
C PRO A 147 -20.31 14.78 -2.25
N LYS A 148 -19.39 13.95 -1.76
CA LYS A 148 -18.83 12.78 -2.47
C LYS A 148 -18.04 13.08 -3.75
N SER A 149 -17.71 14.34 -4.04
CA SER A 149 -16.87 14.75 -5.17
C SER A 149 -15.53 15.30 -4.67
N TYR A 150 -14.44 14.79 -5.21
CA TYR A 150 -13.09 15.03 -4.69
C TYR A 150 -12.18 15.61 -5.76
N VAL A 151 -11.47 16.68 -5.42
CA VAL A 151 -10.34 17.21 -6.18
C VAL A 151 -9.07 16.75 -5.47
N THR A 152 -8.16 16.12 -6.18
CA THR A 152 -6.88 15.66 -5.64
C THR A 152 -5.74 16.25 -6.45
N ILE A 153 -4.81 16.91 -5.77
CA ILE A 153 -3.59 17.46 -6.35
C ILE A 153 -2.41 16.75 -5.68
N SER A 154 -1.48 16.25 -6.47
CA SER A 154 -0.29 15.56 -5.97
C SER A 154 0.98 16.12 -6.61
N GLY A 155 2.06 16.07 -5.87
CA GLY A 155 3.39 16.48 -6.32
C GLY A 155 4.44 15.49 -5.83
N GLU A 156 5.44 15.21 -6.66
CA GLU A 156 6.63 14.44 -6.29
C GLU A 156 7.87 15.19 -6.78
N VAL A 157 8.82 15.35 -5.86
CA VAL A 157 10.11 16.00 -6.11
C VAL A 157 11.22 15.04 -5.71
N ASP A 158 12.20 14.88 -6.59
CA ASP A 158 13.42 14.13 -6.32
C ASP A 158 14.52 15.12 -5.95
N THR A 159 14.85 15.22 -4.66
CA THR A 159 15.82 16.20 -4.14
C THR A 159 17.27 15.83 -4.45
N LYS A 160 17.55 14.57 -4.82
CA LYS A 160 18.88 14.15 -5.27
C LYS A 160 19.14 14.47 -6.73
N ALA A 161 18.08 14.62 -7.52
CA ALA A 161 18.14 15.04 -8.90
C ALA A 161 17.32 16.32 -9.08
N ILE A 162 17.76 17.43 -8.47
CA ILE A 162 17.10 18.77 -8.58
C ILE A 162 16.96 19.23 -10.04
N GLU A 163 17.82 18.74 -10.93
CA GLU A 163 17.74 18.99 -12.38
C GLU A 163 16.57 18.24 -13.05
N LYS A 164 15.98 17.25 -12.37
CA LYS A 164 14.86 16.44 -12.83
C LYS A 164 13.55 17.14 -12.44
N SER A 165 12.72 17.43 -13.44
CA SER A 165 11.46 18.14 -13.24
C SER A 165 10.57 17.48 -12.18
N ALA A 166 9.99 18.31 -11.31
CA ALA A 166 8.95 17.88 -10.38
C ALA A 166 7.78 17.26 -11.14
N LYS A 167 7.27 16.14 -10.64
CA LYS A 167 6.04 15.54 -11.17
C LYS A 167 4.86 16.14 -10.45
N VAL A 168 3.86 16.57 -11.21
CA VAL A 168 2.60 17.06 -10.65
C VAL A 168 1.48 16.25 -11.26
N GLY A 169 0.54 15.82 -10.42
CA GLY A 169 -0.66 15.09 -10.79
C GLY A 169 -1.91 15.82 -10.33
N LEU A 170 -2.98 15.73 -11.12
CA LEU A 170 -4.29 16.22 -10.75
C LEU A 170 -5.33 15.15 -11.09
N ALA A 171 -6.23 14.88 -10.15
CA ALA A 171 -7.33 13.94 -10.31
C ALA A 171 -8.63 14.58 -9.82
N LEU A 172 -9.70 14.37 -10.60
CA LEU A 172 -11.04 14.83 -10.27
C LEU A 172 -11.97 13.62 -10.23
N VAL A 173 -12.62 13.41 -9.09
CA VAL A 173 -13.64 12.38 -8.91
C VAL A 173 -14.97 13.07 -8.71
N LEU A 174 -15.90 12.82 -9.64
CA LEU A 174 -17.26 13.33 -9.55
C LEU A 174 -18.19 12.17 -9.21
N ARG A 175 -19.01 12.35 -8.18
CA ARG A 175 -20.16 11.46 -7.97
C ARG A 175 -21.44 12.20 -8.36
N PRO A 176 -22.32 11.54 -9.13
CA PRO A 176 -23.60 12.11 -9.54
C PRO A 176 -24.52 12.32 -8.34
#